data_AF-A0A2U1MBF6-F1
#
_entry.id   AF-A0A2U1MBF6-F1
#
_cell.length_a   1.000
_cell.length_b   1.000
_cell.length_c   1.000
_cell.angle_alpha   90.00
_cell.angle_beta   90.00
_cell.angle_gamma   90.00
#
_symmetry.space_group_name_H-M   'P 1'
#
loop_
_entity.id
_entity.type
_entity.pdbx_description
1 polymer ?
#
loop_
_entity_poly.entity_id
_entity_poly.type
_entity_poly.pdbx_seq_one_letter_code
_entity_poly.pdbx_strand_id
1 'polypeptide(L)'
;MIILFKEEIGLDAASKFLGYTQLLIYYWLLQQAFNIGIGDTIADASTMETINEAIFIAKNEVKELIRAALDNQSEAEPGRTIMESFENKVNQSNCLQYLIESGTSYTKKLEEELQKHDAFIERLYEDNEKLVER
;
A
#
# COMPACT_ATOMS: atom_id res chain seq x y z
N MET A 1 4.86 19.29 -19.23
CA MET A 1 6.03 18.97 -20.09
C MET A 1 5.65 18.88 -21.56
N ILE A 2 4.81 17.92 -22.00
CA ILE A 2 4.42 17.80 -23.42
C ILE A 2 3.61 19.01 -23.93
N ILE A 3 2.79 19.63 -23.07
CA ILE A 3 2.04 20.85 -23.41
C ILE A 3 2.99 22.03 -23.70
N LEU A 4 4.04 22.19 -22.91
CA LEU A 4 5.06 23.24 -23.10
C LEU A 4 5.87 23.01 -24.39
N PHE A 5 6.24 21.75 -24.66
CA PHE A 5 6.98 21.37 -25.88
C PHE A 5 6.17 21.63 -27.17
N LYS A 6 4.85 21.43 -27.11
CA LYS A 6 3.93 21.73 -28.21
C LYS A 6 3.83 23.25 -28.48
N GLU A 7 3.84 24.07 -27.43
CA GLU A 7 3.77 25.53 -27.57
C GLU A 7 5.05 26.14 -28.14
N GLU A 8 6.23 25.57 -27.81
CA GLU A 8 7.52 26.12 -28.27
C GLU A 8 7.99 25.61 -29.64
N ILE A 9 7.74 24.34 -29.99
CA ILE A 9 8.33 23.68 -31.18
C ILE A 9 7.24 23.18 -32.15
N GLY A 10 5.97 23.25 -31.74
CA GLY A 10 4.82 22.85 -32.55
C GLY A 10 4.36 21.41 -32.32
N LEU A 11 3.12 21.14 -32.76
CA LEU A 11 2.41 19.87 -32.49
C LEU A 11 3.08 18.64 -33.12
N ASP A 12 3.66 18.78 -34.31
CA ASP A 12 4.26 17.66 -35.04
C ASP A 12 5.57 17.16 -34.39
N ALA A 13 6.40 18.09 -33.93
CA ALA A 13 7.65 17.76 -33.22
C ALA A 13 7.36 17.12 -31.85
N ALA A 14 6.38 17.64 -31.10
CA ALA A 14 5.97 17.07 -29.83
C ALA A 14 5.40 15.64 -29.98
N SER A 15 4.64 15.39 -31.05
CA SER A 15 4.10 14.06 -31.36
C SER A 15 5.20 13.05 -31.67
N LYS A 16 6.18 13.43 -32.50
CA LYS A 16 7.35 12.60 -32.81
C LYS A 16 8.20 12.29 -31.58
N PHE A 17 8.46 13.30 -30.74
CA PHE A 17 9.20 13.13 -29.49
C PHE A 17 8.53 12.13 -28.55
N LEU A 18 7.21 12.23 -28.37
CA LEU A 18 6.47 11.28 -27.55
C LEU A 18 6.54 9.87 -28.13
N GLY A 19 6.36 9.71 -29.45
CA GLY A 19 6.45 8.41 -30.12
C GLY A 19 7.82 7.73 -29.96
N TYR A 20 8.91 8.49 -30.13
CA TYR A 20 10.26 7.95 -29.94
C TYR A 20 10.56 7.62 -28.48
N THR A 21 10.08 8.43 -27.54
CA THR A 21 10.25 8.16 -26.10
C THR A 21 9.49 6.90 -25.68
N GLN A 22 8.27 6.72 -26.18
CA GLN A 22 7.47 5.51 -25.97
C GLN A 22 8.17 4.27 -26.53
N LEU A 23 8.73 4.34 -27.74
CA LEU A 23 9.50 3.25 -28.35
C LEU A 23 10.74 2.88 -27.51
N LEU A 24 11.50 3.87 -27.06
CA LEU A 24 12.69 3.66 -26.24
C LEU A 24 12.35 2.97 -24.92
N ILE A 25 11.35 3.50 -24.20
CA ILE A 25 10.87 2.91 -22.94
C ILE A 25 10.33 1.50 -23.18
N TYR A 26 9.59 1.29 -24.27
CA TYR A 26 9.04 -0.02 -24.60
C TYR A 26 10.13 -1.07 -24.85
N TYR A 27 11.17 -0.74 -25.62
CA TYR A 27 12.29 -1.65 -25.85
C TYR A 27 13.06 -1.95 -24.56
N TRP A 28 13.26 -0.96 -23.70
CA TRP A 28 13.92 -1.16 -22.41
C TRP A 28 13.09 -2.04 -21.46
N LEU A 29 11.78 -1.78 -21.36
CA LEU A 29 10.87 -2.56 -20.51
C LEU A 29 10.74 -4.01 -21.00
N LEU A 30 10.79 -4.25 -22.31
CA LEU A 30 10.78 -5.59 -22.89
C LEU A 30 11.99 -6.42 -22.46
N GLN A 31 13.16 -5.78 -22.33
CA GLN A 31 14.39 -6.44 -21.87
C GLN A 31 14.38 -6.65 -20.35
N GLN A 32 13.82 -5.71 -19.58
CA GLN A 32 13.76 -5.82 -18.12
C GLN A 32 12.59 -6.65 -17.58
N ALA A 33 11.73 -7.18 -18.46
CA ALA A 33 10.66 -8.14 -18.17
C ALA A 33 9.99 -7.91 -16.80
N PHE A 34 9.16 -6.87 -16.71
CA PHE A 34 8.36 -6.63 -15.51
C PHE A 34 7.14 -7.56 -15.48
N ASN A 35 6.99 -8.31 -14.38
CA ASN A 35 5.91 -9.27 -14.15
C ASN A 35 5.21 -8.88 -12.85
N ILE A 36 3.87 -8.80 -12.89
CA ILE A 36 3.04 -8.82 -11.68
C ILE A 36 2.36 -10.19 -11.63
N GLY A 37 2.71 -10.97 -10.61
CA GLY A 37 2.23 -12.32 -10.41
C GLY A 37 1.25 -12.42 -9.24
N ILE A 38 0.49 -13.53 -9.18
CA ILE A 38 -0.36 -13.82 -8.02
C ILE A 38 0.46 -13.97 -6.72
N GLY A 39 1.76 -14.27 -6.83
CA GLY A 39 2.70 -14.29 -5.72
C GLY A 39 2.86 -12.94 -5.04
N ASP A 40 2.70 -11.83 -5.78
CA ASP A 40 2.80 -10.47 -5.21
C ASP A 40 1.60 -10.14 -4.32
N THR A 41 0.51 -10.91 -4.44
CA THR A 41 -0.69 -10.77 -3.60
C THR A 41 -0.64 -11.69 -2.37
N ILE A 42 0.30 -12.64 -2.33
CA ILE A 42 0.43 -13.58 -1.22
C ILE A 42 1.42 -13.00 -0.21
N ALA A 43 0.90 -12.54 0.93
CA ALA A 43 1.73 -12.07 2.04
C ALA A 43 2.56 -13.21 2.65
N ASP A 44 3.75 -12.88 3.14
CA ASP A 44 4.60 -13.82 3.87
C ASP A 44 3.87 -14.40 5.09
N ALA A 45 4.16 -15.66 5.43
CA ALA A 45 3.50 -16.40 6.51
C ALA A 45 3.60 -15.67 7.85
N SER A 46 4.75 -15.05 8.12
CA SER A 46 4.98 -14.23 9.33
C SER A 46 4.01 -13.05 9.41
N THR A 47 3.77 -12.41 8.28
CA THR A 47 2.86 -11.28 8.20
C THR A 47 1.42 -11.78 8.27
N MET A 48 1.06 -12.88 7.61
CA MET A 48 -0.30 -13.45 7.72
C MET A 48 -0.67 -13.84 9.17
N GLU A 49 0.29 -14.29 9.98
CA GLU A 49 0.10 -14.56 11.40
C GLU A 49 -0.26 -13.29 12.18
N THR A 50 0.45 -12.18 11.95
CA THR A 50 0.15 -10.88 12.58
C THR A 50 -1.26 -10.38 12.23
N ILE A 51 -1.72 -10.53 10.98
CA ILE A 51 -3.10 -10.19 10.59
C ILE A 51 -4.09 -11.03 11.39
N ASN A 52 -3.85 -12.35 11.48
CA ASN A 52 -4.77 -13.26 12.14
C ASN A 52 -4.84 -12.98 13.65
N GLU A 53 -3.72 -12.64 14.27
CA GLU A 53 -3.67 -12.22 15.67
C GLU A 53 -4.42 -10.91 15.89
N ALA A 54 -4.22 -9.90 15.04
CA ALA A 54 -4.96 -8.64 15.09
C ALA A 54 -6.48 -8.85 14.94
N ILE A 55 -6.90 -9.69 13.99
CA ILE A 55 -8.31 -10.08 13.80
C ILE A 55 -8.84 -10.81 15.04
N PHE A 56 -8.04 -11.69 15.64
CA PHE A 56 -8.44 -12.43 16.83
C PHE A 56 -8.66 -11.52 18.04
N ILE A 57 -7.73 -10.57 18.27
CA ILE A 57 -7.85 -9.56 19.32
C ILE A 57 -9.11 -8.72 19.10
N ALA A 58 -9.31 -8.18 17.90
CA ALA A 58 -10.50 -7.41 17.56
C ALA A 58 -11.80 -8.19 17.79
N LYS A 59 -11.86 -9.47 17.41
CA LYS A 59 -13.03 -10.34 17.65
C LYS A 59 -13.29 -10.59 19.14
N ASN A 60 -12.24 -10.72 19.95
CA ASN A 60 -12.39 -10.90 21.39
C ASN A 60 -12.87 -9.61 22.06
N GLU A 61 -12.34 -8.45 21.69
CA GLU A 61 -12.83 -7.15 22.20
C GLU A 61 -14.32 -6.96 21.91
N VAL A 62 -14.77 -7.25 20.68
CA VAL A 62 -16.20 -7.18 20.33
C VAL A 62 -17.04 -8.17 21.15
N LYS A 63 -16.53 -9.39 21.40
CA LYS A 63 -17.23 -10.36 22.27
C LYS A 63 -17.37 -9.85 23.71
N GLU A 64 -16.34 -9.23 24.26
CA GLU A 64 -16.40 -8.66 25.62
C GLU A 64 -17.36 -7.46 25.68
N LEU A 65 -17.40 -6.61 24.64
CA LEU A 65 -18.40 -5.55 24.54
C LEU A 65 -19.83 -6.07 24.48
N ILE A 66 -20.07 -7.16 23.74
CA ILE A 66 -21.38 -7.81 23.68
C ILE A 66 -21.76 -8.38 25.05
N ARG A 67 -20.81 -9.02 25.76
CA ARG A 67 -21.05 -9.52 27.13
C ARG A 67 -21.38 -8.39 28.10
N ALA A 68 -20.61 -7.31 28.09
CA ALA A 68 -20.85 -6.14 28.94
C ALA A 68 -22.22 -5.49 28.67
N ALA A 69 -22.66 -5.48 27.40
CA ALA A 69 -23.99 -5.01 27.02
C ALA A 69 -25.11 -5.94 27.53
N LEU A 70 -24.91 -7.26 27.48
CA LEU A 70 -25.88 -8.25 27.98
C LEU A 70 -26.00 -8.24 29.50
N ASP A 71 -24.90 -8.00 30.21
CA ASP A 71 -24.86 -7.90 31.69
C ASP A 71 -25.37 -6.54 32.22
N ASN A 72 -25.99 -5.70 31.36
CA ASN A 72 -26.48 -4.35 31.68
C ASN A 72 -25.42 -3.42 32.31
N GLN A 73 -24.12 -3.67 32.09
CA GLN A 73 -23.03 -2.81 32.56
C GLN A 73 -22.70 -1.67 31.58
N SER A 74 -23.39 -1.59 30.45
CA SER A 74 -23.18 -0.54 29.46
C SER A 74 -23.83 0.78 29.89
N GLU A 75 -23.04 1.64 30.51
CA GLU A 75 -23.42 3.03 30.76
C GLU A 75 -23.55 3.80 29.42
N ALA A 76 -24.66 4.55 29.30
CA ALA A 76 -24.91 5.44 28.18
C ALA A 76 -23.95 6.64 28.23
N GLU A 77 -23.37 6.99 27.08
CA GLU A 77 -22.60 8.23 27.00
C GLU A 77 -23.52 9.44 27.18
N PRO A 78 -23.04 10.55 27.79
CA PRO A 78 -23.86 11.72 28.02
C PRO A 78 -24.47 12.23 26.71
N GLY A 79 -25.81 12.21 26.61
CA GLY A 79 -26.54 12.72 25.44
C GLY A 79 -26.77 11.71 24.31
N ARG A 80 -26.52 10.41 24.50
CA ARG A 80 -26.79 9.35 23.52
C ARG A 80 -27.67 8.25 24.09
N THR A 81 -28.39 7.55 23.22
CA THR A 81 -29.11 6.33 23.63
C THR A 81 -28.11 5.20 23.94
N ILE A 82 -28.55 4.18 24.69
CA ILE A 82 -27.72 3.01 25.03
C ILE A 82 -27.26 2.29 23.74
N MET A 83 -28.13 2.22 22.73
CA MET A 83 -27.82 1.59 21.44
C MET A 83 -26.78 2.40 20.64
N GLU A 84 -26.95 3.72 20.54
CA GLU A 84 -25.97 4.60 19.88
C GLU A 84 -24.63 4.62 20.61
N SER A 85 -24.66 4.56 21.96
CA SER A 85 -23.45 4.45 22.77
C SER A 85 -22.74 3.11 22.54
N PHE A 86 -23.51 2.03 22.33
CA PHE A 86 -22.96 0.71 21.98
C PHE A 86 -22.36 0.72 20.58
N GLU A 87 -23.06 1.21 19.57
CA GLU A 87 -22.54 1.32 18.20
C GLU A 87 -21.30 2.20 18.14
N ASN A 88 -21.30 3.32 18.88
CA ASN A 88 -20.14 4.18 18.95
C ASN A 88 -18.97 3.52 19.70
N LYS A 89 -19.22 2.79 20.78
CA LYS A 89 -18.20 1.99 21.47
C LYS A 89 -17.67 0.86 20.58
N VAL A 90 -18.48 0.24 19.74
CA VAL A 90 -18.03 -0.79 18.78
C VAL A 90 -17.23 -0.16 17.64
N ASN A 91 -17.65 1.00 17.13
CA ASN A 91 -16.92 1.74 16.10
C ASN A 91 -15.61 2.36 16.63
N GLN A 92 -15.58 2.75 17.91
CA GLN A 92 -14.37 3.22 18.59
C GLN A 92 -13.52 2.09 19.15
N SER A 93 -14.09 0.91 19.42
CA SER A 93 -13.33 -0.26 19.82
C SER A 93 -12.34 -0.54 18.70
N ASN A 94 -11.09 -0.70 19.09
CA ASN A 94 -9.92 -0.62 18.24
C ASN A 94 -9.87 -1.66 17.10
N CYS A 95 -10.91 -2.47 16.91
CA CYS A 95 -11.18 -3.34 15.76
C CYS A 95 -10.77 -2.74 14.41
N LEU A 96 -11.28 -1.55 14.05
CA LEU A 96 -10.94 -0.91 12.78
C LEU A 96 -9.48 -0.45 12.77
N GLN A 97 -9.02 0.08 13.90
CA GLN A 97 -7.66 0.59 14.05
C GLN A 97 -6.60 -0.52 13.92
N TYR A 98 -6.78 -1.67 14.56
CA TYR A 98 -5.86 -2.81 14.45
C TYR A 98 -5.79 -3.37 13.03
N LEU A 99 -6.92 -3.39 12.31
CA LEU A 99 -6.94 -3.81 10.90
C LEU A 99 -6.23 -2.79 10.00
N ILE A 100 -6.40 -1.49 10.26
CA ILE A 100 -5.70 -0.42 9.56
C ILE A 100 -4.21 -0.50 9.84
N GLU A 101 -3.79 -0.62 11.10
CA GLU A 101 -2.39 -0.75 11.53
C GLU A 101 -1.72 -1.97 10.94
N SER A 102 -2.42 -3.11 10.97
CA SER A 102 -1.98 -4.33 10.29
C SER A 102 -1.78 -4.01 8.81
N GLY A 103 -2.81 -3.53 8.11
CA GLY A 103 -2.77 -3.14 6.70
C GLY A 103 -1.59 -2.23 6.33
N THR A 104 -1.40 -1.15 7.08
CA THR A 104 -0.29 -0.20 6.90
C THR A 104 1.07 -0.86 7.12
N SER A 105 1.17 -1.84 8.02
CA SER A 105 2.40 -2.61 8.20
C SER A 105 2.71 -3.51 6.99
N TYR A 106 1.72 -4.09 6.31
CA TYR A 106 1.97 -4.85 5.06
C TYR A 106 2.45 -3.91 3.96
N THR A 107 1.77 -2.78 3.76
CA THR A 107 2.14 -1.84 2.69
C THR A 107 3.55 -1.31 2.89
N LYS A 108 3.92 -0.98 4.14
CA LYS A 108 5.27 -0.53 4.45
C LYS A 108 6.34 -1.60 4.19
N LYS A 109 6.07 -2.86 4.55
CA LYS A 109 6.98 -3.98 4.22
C LYS A 109 7.15 -4.17 2.72
N LEU A 110 6.07 -4.05 1.94
CA LEU A 110 6.15 -4.12 0.48
C LEU A 110 6.93 -2.93 -0.11
N GLU A 111 6.72 -1.71 0.41
CA GLU A 111 7.46 -0.50 0.01
C GLU A 111 8.97 -0.64 0.28
N GLU A 112 9.36 -1.23 1.42
CA GLU A 112 10.76 -1.51 1.75
C GLU A 112 11.40 -2.54 0.80
N GLU A 113 10.66 -3.57 0.38
CA GLU A 113 11.12 -4.55 -0.62
C GLU A 113 11.26 -3.95 -2.02
N LEU A 114 10.35 -3.06 -2.42
CA LEU A 114 10.43 -2.29 -3.68
C LEU A 114 11.65 -1.37 -3.70
N GLN A 115 11.92 -0.64 -2.62
CA GLN A 115 13.10 0.22 -2.50
C GLN A 115 14.43 -0.54 -2.64
N LYS A 116 14.51 -1.79 -2.16
CA LYS A 116 15.70 -2.62 -2.33
C LYS A 116 15.94 -2.99 -3.79
N HIS A 117 14.88 -3.26 -4.56
CA HIS A 117 14.99 -3.49 -5.99
C HIS A 117 15.46 -2.25 -6.73
N ASP A 118 14.92 -1.08 -6.40
CA ASP A 118 15.36 0.19 -7.00
C ASP A 118 16.83 0.50 -6.68
N ALA A 119 17.25 0.30 -5.43
CA ALA A 119 18.64 0.46 -5.02
C ALA A 119 19.59 -0.52 -5.72
N PHE A 120 19.13 -1.73 -6.03
CA PHE A 120 19.90 -2.70 -6.83
C PHE A 120 20.08 -2.23 -8.27
N ILE A 121 19.03 -1.66 -8.87
CA ILE A 121 19.11 -1.08 -10.22
C ILE A 121 20.08 0.11 -10.24
N GLU A 122 19.99 1.03 -9.29
CA GLU A 122 20.94 2.16 -9.18
C GLU A 122 22.39 1.69 -9.07
N ARG A 123 22.64 0.66 -8.25
CA ARG A 123 23.98 0.08 -8.10
C ARG A 123 24.49 -0.56 -9.39
N LEU A 124 23.63 -1.23 -10.15
CA LEU A 124 23.97 -1.75 -11.48
C LEU A 124 24.27 -0.62 -12.47
N TYR A 125 23.57 0.51 -12.40
CA TYR A 125 23.88 1.68 -13.22
C TYR A 125 25.25 2.27 -12.89
N GLU A 126 25.57 2.47 -11.60
CA GLU A 126 26.89 2.95 -11.18
C GLU A 126 28.03 2.03 -11.61
N ASP A 127 27.84 0.71 -11.55
CA ASP A 127 28.85 -0.26 -11.95
C ASP A 127 29.02 -0.32 -13.47
N ASN A 128 27.96 -0.08 -14.26
CA ASN A 128 28.05 0.03 -15.72
C ASN A 128 28.72 1.34 -16.15
N GLU A 129 28.47 2.46 -15.47
CA GLU A 129 29.12 3.74 -15.78
C GLU A 129 30.65 3.66 -15.58
N LYS A 130 31.10 2.98 -14.51
CA LYS A 130 32.54 2.71 -14.26
C LYS A 130 33.20 1.80 -15.30
N LEU A 131 32.44 0.97 -16.00
CA LEU A 131 32.93 0.11 -17.09
C LEU A 131 33.04 0.85 -18.42
N VAL A 132 32.24 1.90 -18.63
CA VAL A 132 32.27 2.76 -19.83
C VAL A 132 33.39 3.80 -19.76
N GLU A 133 33.82 4.20 -18.57
CA GLU A 133 34.95 5.12 -18.36
C GLU A 133 36.35 4.45 -18.38
N ARG A 134 36.45 3.15 -18.69
CA ARG A 134 37.70 2.42 -18.92
C ARG A 134 37.96 2.14 -20.40
#